data_AF-A0A800D845-F1
#
_entry.id   AF-A0A800D845-F1
#
_cell.length_a   1.000
_cell.length_b   1.000
_cell.length_c   1.000
_cell.angle_alpha   90.00
_cell.angle_beta   90.00
_cell.angle_gamma   90.00
#
_symmetry.space_group_name_H-M   'P 1'
#
loop_
_entity.id
_entity.type
_entity.pdbx_description
1 polymer ?
#
loop_
_entity_poly.entity_id
_entity_poly.type
_entity_poly.pdbx_seq_one_letter_code
_entity_poly.pdbx_strand_id
1 'polypeptide(L)' 'MKLWAGRFEEETAKEVEEFTASIPFDRRLYREDIAGSIAHAQMLARQGIIA' A
#
# COMPACT_ATOMS: atom_id res chain seq x y z
N MET A 1 11.17 5.70 1.02
CA MET A 1 11.13 4.46 0.23
C MET A 1 9.68 4.23 -0.18
N LYS A 2 9.40 4.11 -1.49
CA LYS A 2 8.03 3.90 -1.98
C LYS A 2 7.66 2.42 -1.82
N LEU A 3 6.44 2.14 -1.37
CA LEU A 3 5.94 0.77 -1.19
C LEU A 3 5.89 -0.03 -2.51
N TRP A 4 5.87 0.66 -3.64
CA TRP A 4 5.80 0.12 -4.99
C TRP A 4 7.09 0.34 -5.79
N ALA A 5 8.19 0.78 -5.16
CA ALA A 5 9.47 0.86 -5.83
C ALA A 5 9.87 -0.57 -6.27
N GLY A 6 9.84 -0.79 -7.59
CA GLY A 6 10.14 -2.08 -8.20
C GLY A 6 11.58 -2.13 -8.67
N ARG A 7 11.75 -2.32 -9.98
CA ARG A 7 13.02 -2.61 -10.65
C ARG A 7 13.91 -1.39 -10.92
N PHE A 8 13.39 -0.18 -10.80
CA PHE A 8 14.12 1.05 -11.15
C PHE A 8 14.98 1.51 -9.98
N GLU A 9 16.23 1.86 -10.29
CA GLU A 9 17.21 2.39 -9.33
C GLU A 9 17.07 3.92 -9.17
N GLU A 10 16.60 4.59 -10.22
CA GLU A 10 16.37 6.05 -10.23
C GLU A 10 15.00 6.41 -9.65
N GLU A 11 14.88 7.66 -9.18
CA GLU A 11 13.61 8.19 -8.70
C GLU A 11 12.59 8.30 -9.83
N THR A 12 11.32 8.09 -9.50
CA THR A 12 10.23 8.26 -10.48
C THR A 12 10.10 9.74 -10.83
N ALA A 13 10.01 10.06 -12.12
CA ALA A 13 9.71 11.41 -12.56
C ALA A 13 8.42 11.94 -11.92
N LYS A 14 8.41 13.21 -11.53
CA LYS A 14 7.30 13.85 -10.80
C LYS A 14 5.99 13.76 -11.56
N GLU A 15 6.04 13.91 -12.87
CA GLU A 15 4.89 13.85 -13.77
C GLU A 15 4.24 12.45 -13.75
N VAL A 16 5.06 11.40 -13.66
CA VAL A 16 4.57 10.01 -13.55
C VAL A 16 3.95 9.78 -12.18
N GLU A 17 4.53 10.32 -11.10
CA GLU A 17 3.93 10.25 -9.77
C GLU A 17 2.55 10.92 -9.72
N GLU A 18 2.43 12.15 -10.24
CA GLU A 18 1.18 12.90 -10.25
C GLU A 18 0.12 12.20 -11.11
N PHE A 19 0.51 11.68 -12.27
CA PHE A 19 -0.41 10.96 -13.16
C PHE A 19 -0.92 9.64 -12.57
N THR A 20 -0.07 8.93 -11.81
CA THR A 20 -0.42 7.61 -11.24
C THR A 20 -1.01 7.68 -9.83
N ALA A 21 -1.01 8.86 -9.20
CA ALA A 21 -1.54 9.06 -7.85
C ALA A 21 -3.05 8.78 -7.80
N SER A 22 -3.43 7.71 -7.10
CA SER A 22 -4.84 7.32 -6.96
C SER A 22 -5.52 7.83 -5.68
N ILE A 23 -4.75 8.40 -4.72
CA ILE A 23 -5.27 8.90 -3.44
C ILE A 23 -6.53 9.80 -3.56
N PRO A 24 -6.62 10.75 -4.51
CA PRO A 24 -7.80 11.61 -4.64
C PRO A 24 -9.11 10.82 -4.83
N PHE A 25 -9.01 9.64 -5.44
CA PHE A 25 -10.12 8.73 -5.72
C PHE A 25 -10.24 7.61 -4.68
N ASP A 26 -9.13 6.91 -4.39
CA ASP A 26 -9.11 5.71 -3.55
C ASP A 26 -9.31 5.98 -2.07
N ARG A 27 -9.17 7.23 -1.60
CA ARG A 27 -9.47 7.61 -0.20
C ARG A 27 -10.86 7.16 0.28
N ARG A 28 -11.80 6.93 -0.63
CA ARG A 28 -13.13 6.40 -0.31
C ARG A 28 -13.11 4.95 0.21
N LEU A 29 -12.04 4.21 -0.07
CA LEU A 29 -11.84 2.80 0.29
C LEU A 29 -11.10 2.62 1.63
N TYR A 30 -10.90 3.70 2.39
CA TYR A 30 -10.10 3.65 3.62
C TYR A 30 -10.66 2.67 4.67
N ARG A 31 -11.99 2.48 4.70
CA ARG A 31 -12.63 1.59 5.67
C ARG A 31 -12.32 0.12 5.35
N GLU A 32 -12.39 -0.21 4.07
CA GLU A 32 -12.11 -1.53 3.53
C GLU A 32 -10.63 -1.89 3.72
N ASP A 33 -9.72 -0.93 3.46
CA ASP A 33 -8.28 -1.11 3.66
C ASP A 33 -7.93 -1.38 5.13
N ILE A 34 -8.53 -0.63 6.07
CA ILE A 34 -8.34 -0.86 7.51
C ILE A 34 -8.89 -2.22 7.93
N ALA A 35 -10.11 -2.56 7.50
CA ALA A 35 -10.73 -3.84 7.84
C ALA A 35 -9.91 -5.03 7.29
N GLY A 36 -9.45 -4.93 6.04
CA GLY A 36 -8.57 -5.92 5.42
C GLY A 36 -7.23 -6.03 6.13
N SER A 37 -6.62 -4.90 6.51
CA SER A 37 -5.36 -4.87 7.25
C SER A 37 -5.46 -5.53 8.62
N ILE A 38 -6.54 -5.32 9.37
CA ILE A 38 -6.77 -5.99 10.66
C ILE A 38 -6.90 -7.50 10.46
N ALA A 39 -7.70 -7.93 9.48
CA ALA A 39 -7.88 -9.35 9.17
C ALA A 39 -6.56 -10.01 8.75
N HIS A 40 -5.75 -9.32 7.94
CA HIS A 40 -4.44 -9.77 7.50
C HIS A 40 -3.49 -9.90 8.71
N ALA A 41 -3.39 -8.88 9.57
CA ALA A 41 -2.54 -8.94 10.76
C ALA A 41 -2.92 -10.11 11.69
N GLN A 42 -4.22 -10.31 11.95
CA GLN A 42 -4.70 -11.45 12.73
C GLN A 42 -4.34 -12.80 12.08
N MET A 43 -4.40 -12.89 10.75
CA MET A 43 -3.98 -14.08 10.02
C MET A 43 -2.47 -14.31 10.16
N LEU A 44 -1.65 -13.28 9.99
CA LEU A 44 -0.19 -13.38 10.16
C LEU A 44 0.20 -13.85 11.57
N ALA A 45 -0.49 -13.36 12.60
CA ALA A 45 -0.30 -13.80 13.98
C ALA A 45 -0.64 -15.29 14.15
N ARG A 46 -1.76 -15.75 13.57
CA ARG A 46 -2.13 -17.19 13.58
C ARG A 46 -1.12 -18.07 12.85
N GLN A 47 -0.41 -17.54 11.86
CA GLN A 47 0.66 -18.25 11.14
C GLN A 47 2.04 -18.13 11.82
N GLY A 48 2.15 -17.36 12.92
CA GLY A 48 3.41 -17.14 13.63
C GLY A 48 4.42 -16.28 12.87
N ILE A 49 3.96 -15.51 11.87
CA ILE A 49 4.81 -14.57 11.11
C ILE A 49 5.05 -13.30 11.93
N ILE A 50 4.02 -12.86 12.66
CA ILE A 50 4.10 -11.75 13.64
C ILE A 50 3.54 -12.23 14.99
N ALA A 51 3.84 -11.48 16.05
CA ALA A 51 3.35 -11.75 17.40
C ALA A 51 1.93 -11.22 17.63
#